data_AF-A0A0M3BCG2-F1
#
_entry.id   AF-A0A0M3BCG2-F1
#
_cell.length_a   1.000
_cell.length_b   1.000
_cell.length_c   1.000
_cell.angle_alpha   90.00
_cell.angle_beta   90.00
_cell.angle_gamma   90.00
#
_symmetry.space_group_name_H-M   'P 1'
#
loop_
_entity.id
_entity.type
_entity.pdbx_description
1 polymer ?
#
loop_
_entity_poly.entity_id
_entity_poly.type
_entity_poly.pdbx_seq_one_letter_code
_entity_poly.pdbx_strand_id
1 'polypeptide(L)'
;MLFRVSLHRHAVGEVISPGQFGAQYRVFRPGGPYPREPDFTSLLIEIALEAARKSVAPQAPSRLDSIFTCETFEHASIFRERYRQGQGSIFGVEPQLAGTPQFRGNLTAISTPAGPNPYVDYLSDWARDYWTTEPTEISEILVGGPVVVVTDPLHHS
;
A
#
# COMPACT_ATOMS: atom_id res chain seq x y z
N MET A 1 -3.68 -15.54 -7.20
CA MET A 1 -4.73 -14.71 -6.55
C MET A 1 -4.21 -13.94 -5.33
N LEU A 2 -4.54 -12.66 -5.28
CA LEU A 2 -4.31 -11.71 -4.17
C LEU A 2 -5.66 -11.13 -3.73
N PHE A 3 -5.70 -10.37 -2.63
CA PHE A 3 -6.93 -9.79 -2.09
C PHE A 3 -6.83 -8.27 -1.98
N ARG A 4 -7.84 -7.55 -2.47
CA ARG A 4 -7.90 -6.08 -2.42
C ARG A 4 -9.11 -5.63 -1.60
N VAL A 5 -8.87 -4.77 -0.61
CA VAL A 5 -9.94 -4.04 0.08
C VAL A 5 -10.25 -2.76 -0.69
N SER A 6 -11.51 -2.55 -1.06
CA SER A 6 -11.95 -1.34 -1.77
C SER A 6 -13.25 -0.79 -1.17
N LEU A 7 -13.32 0.55 -1.08
CA LEU A 7 -14.56 1.27 -0.77
C LEU A 7 -15.44 1.45 -2.01
N HIS A 8 -14.91 1.11 -3.19
CA HIS A 8 -15.62 1.15 -4.44
C HIS A 8 -16.07 -0.26 -4.82
N ARG A 9 -17.24 -0.36 -5.45
CA ARG A 9 -17.69 -1.61 -6.04
C ARG A 9 -16.90 -1.85 -7.31
N HIS A 10 -16.50 -3.09 -7.50
CA HIS A 10 -15.89 -3.56 -8.74
C HIS A 10 -16.67 -4.75 -9.28
N ALA A 11 -16.66 -4.90 -10.60
CA ALA A 11 -17.20 -6.08 -11.27
C ALA A 11 -16.09 -7.09 -11.57
N VAL A 12 -16.42 -8.38 -11.59
CA VAL A 12 -15.51 -9.41 -12.12
C VAL A 12 -15.14 -9.09 -13.56
N GLY A 13 -13.85 -9.17 -13.88
CA GLY A 13 -13.27 -8.78 -15.16
C GLY A 13 -12.85 -7.31 -15.25
N GLU A 14 -13.19 -6.47 -14.26
CA GLU A 14 -12.74 -5.08 -14.21
C GLU A 14 -11.22 -4.99 -14.01
N VAL A 15 -10.59 -4.08 -14.77
CA VAL A 15 -9.17 -3.77 -14.66
C VAL A 15 -8.98 -2.55 -13.76
N ILE A 16 -8.21 -2.73 -12.69
CA ILE A 16 -7.82 -1.67 -11.77
C ILE A 16 -6.40 -1.24 -12.14
N SER A 17 -6.18 0.06 -12.33
CA SER A 17 -4.86 0.64 -12.63
C SER A 17 -4.14 1.12 -11.36
N PRO A 18 -2.80 1.04 -11.32
CA PRO A 18 -2.01 1.58 -10.20
C PRO A 18 -2.06 3.11 -10.12
N GLY A 19 -1.53 3.66 -9.02
CA GLY A 19 -1.20 5.09 -8.93
C GLY A 19 -2.27 6.00 -8.33
N GLN A 20 -3.49 5.50 -8.07
CA GLN A 20 -4.56 6.30 -7.44
C GLN A 20 -4.13 6.90 -6.08
N PHE A 21 -3.42 6.13 -5.26
CA PHE A 21 -2.91 6.59 -3.98
C PHE A 21 -1.85 7.69 -4.16
N GLY A 22 -0.84 7.46 -5.01
CA GLY A 22 0.21 8.45 -5.24
C GLY A 22 -0.31 9.74 -5.89
N ALA A 23 -1.40 9.68 -6.68
CA ALA A 23 -2.04 10.87 -7.22
C ALA A 23 -2.51 11.84 -6.12
N GLN A 24 -2.90 11.33 -4.94
CA GLN A 24 -3.31 12.15 -3.78
C GLN A 24 -2.15 12.99 -3.24
N TYR A 25 -0.91 12.50 -3.30
CA TYR A 25 0.26 13.22 -2.81
C TYR A 25 0.91 14.11 -3.86
N ARG A 26 0.77 13.77 -5.16
CA ARG A 26 1.32 14.57 -6.28
C ARG A 26 0.67 15.93 -6.44
N VAL A 27 -0.43 16.21 -5.74
CA VAL A 27 -1.03 17.55 -5.66
C VAL A 27 -0.15 18.53 -4.89
N PHE A 28 0.68 18.04 -3.95
CA PHE A 28 1.63 18.84 -3.19
C PHE A 28 2.90 19.03 -4.02
N ARG A 29 3.01 20.21 -4.64
CA ARG A 29 4.07 20.55 -5.61
C ARG A 29 4.49 22.01 -5.47
N PRO A 30 5.66 22.42 -5.99
CA PRO A 30 6.05 23.83 -6.02
C PRO A 30 4.96 24.71 -6.61
N GLY A 31 4.62 25.81 -5.92
CA GLY A 31 3.53 26.71 -6.31
C GLY A 31 2.11 26.23 -5.94
N GLY A 32 1.99 25.04 -5.35
CA GLY A 32 0.73 24.51 -4.79
C GLY A 32 0.58 24.81 -3.29
N PRO A 33 -0.56 24.44 -2.70
CA PRO A 33 -0.77 24.54 -1.26
C PRO A 33 0.17 23.58 -0.51
N TYR A 34 0.67 24.02 0.64
CA TYR A 34 1.35 23.13 1.56
C TYR A 34 0.35 22.14 2.18
N PRO A 35 0.74 20.86 2.37
CA PRO A 35 -0.07 19.93 3.13
C PRO A 35 -0.23 20.42 4.57
N ARG A 36 -1.39 20.10 5.18
CA ARG A 36 -1.65 20.29 6.61
C ARG A 36 -1.77 18.93 7.27
N GLU A 37 -1.71 18.86 8.59
CA GLU A 37 -1.95 17.59 9.28
C GLU A 37 -3.38 17.07 9.01
N PRO A 38 -3.55 15.74 8.81
CA PRO A 38 -2.54 14.68 8.88
C PRO A 38 -1.73 14.44 7.57
N ASP A 39 -2.10 15.10 6.46
CA ASP A 39 -1.51 14.88 5.14
C ASP A 39 0.00 15.16 5.09
N PHE A 40 0.48 16.10 5.91
CA PHE A 40 1.91 16.42 6.00
C PHE A 40 2.72 15.23 6.52
N THR A 41 2.29 14.61 7.62
CA THR A 41 2.94 13.42 8.18
C THR A 41 2.91 12.26 7.18
N SER A 42 1.76 12.01 6.54
CA SER A 42 1.65 10.95 5.53
C SER A 42 2.56 11.20 4.31
N LEU A 43 2.65 12.45 3.84
CA LEU A 43 3.56 12.81 2.76
C LEU A 43 5.03 12.60 3.15
N LEU A 44 5.42 12.99 4.37
CA LEU A 44 6.80 12.80 4.87
C LEU A 44 7.18 11.31 4.89
N ILE A 45 6.27 10.46 5.37
CA ILE A 45 6.44 9.00 5.39
C ILE A 45 6.63 8.44 3.97
N GLU A 46 5.75 8.81 3.03
CA GLU A 46 5.83 8.31 1.66
C GLU A 46 7.07 8.83 0.91
N ILE A 47 7.55 10.04 1.23
CA ILE A 47 8.84 10.56 0.73
C ILE A 47 10.00 9.69 1.23
N ALA A 48 10.04 9.39 2.53
CA ALA A 48 11.09 8.55 3.11
C ALA A 48 11.07 7.13 2.52
N LEU A 49 9.88 6.53 2.38
CA LEU A 49 9.70 5.22 1.76
C LEU A 49 10.15 5.22 0.30
N GLU A 50 9.76 6.19 -0.51
CA GLU A 50 10.17 6.23 -1.92
C GLU A 50 11.67 6.51 -2.09
N ALA A 51 12.26 7.34 -1.23
CA ALA A 51 13.70 7.57 -1.21
C ALA A 51 14.47 6.29 -0.85
N ALA A 52 14.02 5.56 0.18
CA ALA A 52 14.59 4.28 0.56
C ALA A 52 14.46 3.25 -0.58
N ARG A 53 13.27 3.12 -1.20
CA ARG A 53 13.05 2.21 -2.34
C ARG A 53 14.06 2.44 -3.45
N LYS A 54 14.25 3.69 -3.87
CA LYS A 54 15.21 4.05 -4.93
C LYS A 54 16.65 3.65 -4.58
N SER A 55 17.00 3.66 -3.29
CA SER A 55 18.33 3.32 -2.80
C SER A 55 18.55 1.82 -2.65
N VAL A 56 17.65 1.11 -1.95
CA VAL A 56 17.89 -0.28 -1.51
C VAL A 56 17.05 -1.33 -2.24
N ALA A 57 15.97 -0.92 -2.91
CA ALA A 57 15.08 -1.84 -3.64
C ALA A 57 14.56 -1.22 -4.95
N PRO A 58 15.44 -0.75 -5.88
CA PRO A 58 15.02 0.05 -7.03
C PRO A 58 14.10 -0.71 -8.02
N GLN A 59 14.15 -2.04 -7.99
CA GLN A 59 13.32 -2.93 -8.83
C GLN A 59 11.93 -3.19 -8.23
N ALA A 60 11.71 -2.87 -6.95
CA ALA A 60 10.40 -3.01 -6.34
C ALA A 60 9.42 -1.94 -6.86
N PRO A 61 8.11 -2.26 -7.00
CA PRO A 61 7.08 -1.27 -7.29
C PRO A 61 7.11 -0.09 -6.32
N SER A 62 6.88 1.12 -6.83
CA SER A 62 6.67 2.28 -5.96
C SER A 62 5.29 2.21 -5.31
N ARG A 63 5.20 2.47 -4.00
CA ARG A 63 3.91 2.64 -3.30
C ARG A 63 3.05 3.75 -3.93
N LEU A 64 3.70 4.77 -4.49
CA LEU A 64 3.05 5.89 -5.17
C LEU A 64 2.59 5.54 -6.60
N ASP A 65 2.89 4.34 -7.07
CA ASP A 65 2.52 3.83 -8.39
C ASP A 65 2.30 2.31 -8.37
N SER A 66 1.55 1.83 -7.37
CA SER A 66 1.20 0.43 -7.22
C SER A 66 -0.27 0.24 -6.85
N ILE A 67 -0.70 -1.01 -6.88
CA ILE A 67 -1.96 -1.47 -6.31
C ILE A 67 -1.63 -2.19 -5.00
N PHE A 68 -2.24 -1.71 -3.91
CA PHE A 68 -2.16 -2.35 -2.60
C PHE A 68 -3.10 -3.54 -2.53
N THR A 69 -2.56 -4.68 -2.15
CA THR A 69 -3.26 -5.96 -1.98
C THR A 69 -2.72 -6.70 -0.76
N CYS A 70 -3.39 -7.78 -0.37
CA CYS A 70 -3.00 -8.69 0.70
C CYS A 70 -2.81 -10.09 0.12
N GLU A 71 -1.90 -10.84 0.73
CA GLU A 71 -1.58 -12.21 0.32
C GLU A 71 -2.71 -13.20 0.63
N THR A 72 -3.42 -12.98 1.75
CA THR A 72 -4.53 -13.83 2.19
C THR A 72 -5.80 -13.03 2.44
N PHE A 73 -6.93 -13.72 2.38
CA PHE A 73 -8.23 -13.14 2.72
C PHE A 73 -8.26 -12.67 4.18
N GLU A 74 -7.66 -13.43 5.09
CA GLU A 74 -7.53 -13.07 6.51
C GLU A 74 -6.78 -11.74 6.69
N HIS A 75 -5.64 -11.55 6.00
CA HIS A 75 -4.91 -10.28 6.03
C HIS A 75 -5.75 -9.13 5.48
N ALA A 76 -6.52 -9.36 4.42
CA ALA A 76 -7.44 -8.36 3.88
C ALA A 76 -8.57 -8.01 4.86
N SER A 77 -9.12 -9.00 5.56
CA SER A 77 -10.11 -8.80 6.61
C SER A 77 -9.54 -7.98 7.76
N ILE A 78 -8.35 -8.33 8.27
CA ILE A 78 -7.68 -7.55 9.33
C ILE A 78 -7.40 -6.11 8.86
N PHE A 79 -6.93 -5.94 7.62
CA PHE A 79 -6.72 -4.61 7.05
C PHE A 79 -8.01 -3.80 7.01
N ARG A 80 -9.12 -4.40 6.54
CA ARG A 80 -10.43 -3.75 6.48
C ARG A 80 -10.91 -3.32 7.87
N GLU A 81 -10.84 -4.21 8.85
CA GLU A 81 -11.26 -3.88 10.21
C GLU A 81 -10.41 -2.76 10.81
N ARG A 82 -9.09 -2.86 10.71
CA ARG A 82 -8.15 -1.93 11.37
C ARG A 82 -8.04 -0.56 10.69
N TYR A 83 -8.02 -0.50 9.35
CA TYR A 83 -7.72 0.72 8.59
C TYR A 83 -8.90 1.27 7.78
N ARG A 84 -9.99 0.52 7.70
CA ARG A 84 -11.25 0.95 7.06
C ARG A 84 -12.45 0.90 8.00
N GLN A 85 -12.24 0.63 9.29
CA GLN A 85 -13.31 0.56 10.29
C GLN A 85 -14.42 -0.43 9.89
N GLY A 86 -14.02 -1.56 9.29
CA GLY A 86 -14.92 -2.59 8.78
C GLY A 86 -15.64 -2.23 7.46
N GLN A 87 -15.39 -1.04 6.89
CA GLN A 87 -16.03 -0.59 5.65
C GLN A 87 -15.34 -1.14 4.40
N GLY A 88 -16.12 -1.30 3.34
CA GLY A 88 -15.66 -1.75 2.03
C GLY A 88 -15.78 -3.26 1.82
N SER A 89 -15.45 -3.68 0.60
CA SER A 89 -15.53 -5.07 0.14
C SER A 89 -14.13 -5.61 -0.15
N ILE A 90 -13.98 -6.92 0.02
CA ILE A 90 -12.74 -7.65 -0.27
C ILE A 90 -12.94 -8.38 -1.60
N PHE A 91 -12.07 -8.11 -2.56
CA PHE A 91 -12.10 -8.69 -3.89
C PHE A 91 -10.87 -9.57 -4.12
N GLY A 92 -11.05 -10.72 -4.76
CA GLY A 92 -9.94 -11.48 -5.34
C GLY A 92 -9.45 -10.79 -6.60
N VAL A 93 -8.15 -10.56 -6.71
CA VAL A 93 -7.51 -9.91 -7.86
C VAL A 93 -6.27 -10.67 -8.32
N GLU A 94 -5.93 -10.53 -9.60
CA GLU A 94 -4.71 -11.08 -10.18
C GLU A 94 -3.99 -10.05 -11.05
N PRO A 95 -2.65 -10.04 -11.09
CA PRO A 95 -1.92 -9.21 -12.06
C PRO A 95 -2.39 -9.52 -13.48
N GLN A 96 -2.68 -8.48 -14.26
CA GLN A 96 -3.16 -8.66 -15.64
C GLN A 96 -2.13 -9.34 -16.54
N LEU A 97 -0.84 -9.11 -16.27
CA LEU A 97 0.28 -9.64 -17.04
C LEU A 97 1.15 -10.55 -16.18
N ALA A 98 1.57 -11.68 -16.75
CA ALA A 98 2.57 -12.54 -16.15
C ALA A 98 3.89 -11.78 -15.95
N GLY A 99 4.56 -11.99 -14.82
CA GLY A 99 5.81 -11.31 -14.48
C GLY A 99 5.65 -9.86 -14.04
N THR A 100 4.43 -9.36 -13.83
CA THR A 100 4.21 -8.04 -13.21
C THR A 100 4.97 -7.96 -11.88
N PRO A 101 5.84 -6.96 -11.68
CA PRO A 101 6.63 -6.83 -10.46
C PRO A 101 5.74 -6.74 -9.22
N GLN A 102 6.13 -7.47 -8.19
CA GLN A 102 5.44 -7.50 -6.91
C GLN A 102 6.46 -7.33 -5.77
N PHE A 103 6.03 -6.69 -4.69
CA PHE A 103 6.83 -6.55 -3.48
C PHE A 103 5.99 -6.88 -2.25
N ARG A 104 6.56 -7.67 -1.33
CA ARG A 104 5.94 -8.10 -0.08
C ARG A 104 6.44 -7.20 1.05
N GLY A 105 5.68 -6.16 1.36
CA GLY A 105 6.00 -5.18 2.41
C GLY A 105 5.41 -5.55 3.77
N ASN A 106 6.07 -5.07 4.82
CA ASN A 106 5.58 -5.25 6.20
C ASN A 106 4.57 -4.16 6.56
N LEU A 107 3.28 -4.51 6.51
CA LEU A 107 2.20 -3.57 6.81
C LEU A 107 2.20 -3.17 8.29
N THR A 108 2.45 -4.11 9.21
CA THR A 108 2.49 -3.77 10.64
C THR A 108 3.60 -2.77 10.92
N ALA A 109 4.78 -2.95 10.32
CA ALA A 109 5.89 -2.02 10.47
C ALA A 109 5.46 -0.60 10.10
N ILE A 110 4.76 -0.43 8.98
CA ILE A 110 4.37 0.93 8.54
C ILE A 110 3.15 1.52 9.27
N SER A 111 2.44 0.70 10.02
CA SER A 111 1.17 1.05 10.64
C SER A 111 1.19 1.04 12.17
N THR A 112 2.36 0.81 12.75
CA THR A 112 2.58 0.82 14.21
C THR A 112 3.24 2.15 14.58
N PRO A 113 2.68 2.92 15.52
CA PRO A 113 3.32 4.14 15.99
C PRO A 113 4.73 3.83 16.50
N ALA A 114 5.73 4.57 16.03
CA ALA A 114 7.14 4.37 16.39
C ALA A 114 7.49 4.76 17.84
N GLY A 115 6.49 4.89 18.71
CA GLY A 115 6.63 5.37 20.08
C GLY A 115 7.00 6.86 20.14
N PRO A 116 7.73 7.30 21.19
CA PRO A 116 8.06 8.71 21.41
C PRO A 116 9.26 9.21 20.59
N ASN A 117 9.83 8.39 19.69
CA ASN A 117 11.04 8.74 18.98
C ASN A 117 10.81 9.88 17.98
N PRO A 118 11.69 10.90 17.91
CA PRO A 118 11.62 11.95 16.90
C PRO A 118 11.75 11.38 15.48
N TYR A 119 10.94 11.85 14.53
CA TYR A 119 10.96 11.36 13.14
C TYR A 119 12.35 11.38 12.50
N VAL A 120 13.16 12.41 12.80
CA VAL A 120 14.52 12.56 12.25
C VAL A 120 15.46 11.42 12.66
N ASP A 121 15.20 10.76 13.80
CA ASP A 121 16.09 9.74 14.35
C ASP A 121 15.76 8.33 13.85
N TYR A 122 14.52 8.07 13.42
CA TYR A 122 14.09 6.71 13.08
C TYR A 122 13.51 6.54 11.66
N LEU A 123 12.99 7.61 11.03
CA LEU A 123 12.17 7.45 9.82
C LEU A 123 12.96 6.87 8.64
N SER A 124 14.25 7.20 8.50
CA SER A 124 15.11 6.68 7.44
C SER A 124 15.40 5.18 7.62
N ASP A 125 15.71 4.76 8.84
CA ASP A 125 15.99 3.36 9.14
C ASP A 125 14.74 2.51 8.99
N TRP A 126 13.62 3.00 9.51
CA TRP A 126 12.32 2.37 9.34
C TRP A 126 11.91 2.25 7.87
N ALA A 127 12.12 3.29 7.06
CA ALA A 127 11.80 3.27 5.64
C ALA A 127 12.69 2.27 4.89
N ARG A 128 13.99 2.19 5.21
CA ARG A 128 14.90 1.16 4.69
C ARG A 128 14.39 -0.24 5.05
N ASP A 129 14.08 -0.46 6.32
CA ASP A 129 13.72 -1.76 6.85
C ASP A 129 12.41 -2.30 6.23
N TYR A 130 11.46 -1.42 5.89
CA TYR A 130 10.26 -1.79 5.13
C TYR A 130 10.60 -2.47 3.79
N TRP A 131 11.65 -2.03 3.11
CA TRP A 131 12.05 -2.55 1.80
C TRP A 131 12.99 -3.75 1.87
N THR A 132 13.73 -3.92 2.96
CA THR A 132 14.80 -4.93 3.08
C THR A 132 14.46 -6.09 4.00
N THR A 133 13.43 -5.95 4.83
CA THR A 133 13.08 -6.95 5.84
C THR A 133 11.88 -7.77 5.39
N GLU A 134 12.02 -9.10 5.45
CA GLU A 134 10.90 -10.01 5.20
C GLU A 134 9.80 -9.81 6.26
N PRO A 135 8.54 -9.59 5.86
CA PRO A 135 7.45 -9.44 6.81
C PRO A 135 7.17 -10.74 7.57
N THR A 136 7.18 -10.64 8.90
CA THR A 136 6.87 -11.75 9.82
C THR A 136 5.42 -11.80 10.26
N GLU A 137 4.66 -10.74 10.01
CA GLU A 137 3.25 -10.60 10.42
C GLU A 137 2.35 -10.37 9.20
N ILE A 138 1.57 -9.29 9.19
CA ILE A 138 0.66 -8.95 8.12
C ILE A 138 1.46 -8.36 6.96
N SER A 139 1.44 -9.07 5.83
CA SER A 139 2.04 -8.63 4.57
C SER A 139 1.07 -7.77 3.76
N GLU A 140 1.59 -6.68 3.20
CA GLU A 140 0.98 -5.95 2.10
C GLU A 140 1.75 -6.30 0.82
N ILE A 141 1.03 -6.65 -0.24
CA ILE A 141 1.60 -6.91 -1.56
C ILE A 141 1.37 -5.68 -2.45
N LEU A 142 2.47 -5.06 -2.87
CA LEU A 142 2.46 -3.99 -3.86
C LEU A 142 2.55 -4.61 -5.25
N VAL A 143 1.56 -4.36 -6.11
CA VAL A 143 1.58 -4.79 -7.51
C VAL A 143 1.90 -3.60 -8.41
N GLY A 144 3.00 -3.65 -9.15
CA GLY A 144 3.50 -2.55 -9.99
C GLY A 144 2.81 -2.39 -11.34
N GLY A 145 1.62 -2.95 -11.51
CA GLY A 145 0.89 -2.94 -12.76
C GLY A 145 -0.61 -3.17 -12.54
N PRO A 146 -1.42 -3.15 -13.62
CA PRO A 146 -2.84 -3.36 -13.52
C PRO A 146 -3.18 -4.75 -12.96
N VAL A 147 -4.27 -4.82 -12.21
CA VAL A 147 -4.85 -6.09 -11.75
C VAL A 147 -6.27 -6.25 -12.31
N VAL A 148 -6.69 -7.49 -12.49
CA VAL A 148 -8.05 -7.86 -12.89
C VAL A 148 -8.78 -8.41 -11.68
N VAL A 149 -10.03 -8.01 -11.48
CA VAL A 149 -10.91 -8.60 -10.47
C VAL A 149 -11.36 -9.98 -10.95
N VAL A 150 -11.09 -11.01 -10.16
CA VAL A 150 -11.38 -12.41 -10.51
C VAL A 150 -12.48 -13.04 -9.65
N THR A 151 -12.84 -12.42 -8.53
CA THR A 151 -13.98 -12.86 -7.70
C THR A 151 -14.85 -11.68 -7.28
N ASP A 152 -16.13 -11.96 -7.07
CA ASP A 152 -17.06 -11.06 -6.39
C ASP A 152 -16.65 -10.78 -4.93
N PRO A 153 -17.25 -9.77 -4.27
CA PRO A 153 -17.02 -9.47 -2.87
C PRO A 153 -17.15 -10.71 -1.98
N LEU A 154 -16.05 -11.05 -1.31
CA LEU A 154 -16.03 -12.11 -0.31
C LEU A 154 -16.51 -11.53 1.03
N HIS A 155 -17.57 -12.11 1.58
CA HIS A 155 -18.10 -11.80 2.91
C HIS A 155 -17.71 -12.92 3.87
N HIS A 156 -17.14 -12.58 5.04
CA HIS A 156 -17.18 -13.50 6.17
C HIS A 156 -18.65 -13.63 6.58
N SER A 157 -19.22 -14.81 6.33
CA SER A 157 -20.49 -15.27 6.89
C SER A 157 -20.42 -15.36 8.41
#